data_AF-A0A379FN43-F1
#
_entry.id   AF-A0A379FN43-F1
#
_cell.length_a   1.000
_cell.length_b   1.000
_cell.length_c   1.000
_cell.angle_alpha   90.00
_cell.angle_beta   90.00
_cell.angle_gamma   90.00
#
_symmetry.space_group_name_H-M   'P 1'
#
loop_
_entity.id
_entity.type
_entity.pdbx_description
1 polymer ?
#
loop_
_entity_poly.entity_id
_entity_poly.type
_entity_poly.pdbx_seq_one_letter_code
_entity_poly.pdbx_strand_id
1 'polypeptide(L)' 'MIDEKRLETLSIQIGLKLKEQGKTVTTAESCTGGWVAKVLTDISVAQITFSAVL' A
#
# COMPACT_ATOMS: atom_id res chain seq x y z
N MET A 1 -12.85 14.56 4.91
CA MET A 1 -11.38 14.51 5.04
C MET A 1 -11.01 13.06 5.34
N ILE A 2 -10.10 12.47 4.58
CA ILE A 2 -9.54 11.15 4.92
C ILE A 2 -8.45 11.42 5.96
N ASP A 3 -8.49 10.71 7.08
CA ASP A 3 -7.49 10.79 8.14
C ASP A 3 -6.53 9.58 8.07
N GLU A 4 -5.40 9.69 8.76
CA GLU A 4 -4.32 8.69 8.72
C GLU A 4 -4.80 7.29 9.13
N LYS A 5 -5.70 7.21 10.12
CA LYS A 5 -6.28 5.93 10.57
C LYS A 5 -7.08 5.21 9.48
N ARG A 6 -7.79 5.94 8.62
CA ARG A 6 -8.48 5.31 7.49
C ARG A 6 -7.51 4.83 6.43
N LEU A 7 -6.44 5.56 6.16
CA LEU A 7 -5.36 5.11 5.25
C LEU A 7 -4.67 3.85 5.79
N GLU A 8 -4.45 3.79 7.09
CA GLU A 8 -3.90 2.61 7.77
C GLU A 8 -4.81 1.40 7.59
N THR A 9 -6.11 1.57 7.89
CA THR A 9 -7.12 0.50 7.77
C THR A 9 -7.20 -0.03 6.34
N LEU A 10 -7.23 0.85 5.33
CA LEU A 10 -7.30 0.47 3.93
C LEU A 10 -6.05 -0.29 3.48
N SER A 11 -4.89 0.14 3.92
CA SER A 11 -3.61 -0.48 3.58
C SER A 11 -3.46 -1.88 4.18
N ILE A 12 -3.93 -2.08 5.42
CA ILE A 12 -4.03 -3.42 6.02
C ILE A 12 -4.96 -4.31 5.18
N GLN A 13 -6.13 -3.81 4.80
CA GLN A 13 -7.10 -4.58 4.01
C GLN A 13 -6.55 -4.97 2.63
N ILE A 14 -5.84 -4.05 1.96
CA ILE A 14 -5.16 -4.32 0.69
C ILE A 14 -4.08 -5.39 0.89
N GLY A 15 -3.25 -5.26 1.93
CA GLY A 15 -2.21 -6.24 2.24
C GLY A 15 -2.73 -7.65 2.49
N LEU A 16 -3.81 -7.78 3.27
CA LEU A 16 -4.45 -9.07 3.54
C LEU A 16 -5.03 -9.69 2.26
N LYS A 17 -5.68 -8.90 1.41
CA LYS A 17 -6.22 -9.37 0.13
C LYS A 17 -5.13 -9.81 -0.84
N LEU A 18 -4.04 -9.06 -0.94
CA LEU A 18 -2.90 -9.42 -1.79
C LEU A 18 -2.25 -10.72 -1.30
N LYS A 19 -2.11 -10.87 0.03
CA LYS A 19 -1.60 -12.10 0.65
C LYS A 19 -2.49 -13.31 0.36
N GLU A 20 -3.80 -13.18 0.56
CA GLU A 20 -4.77 -14.25 0.27
C GLU A 20 -4.69 -14.69 -1.20
N GLN A 21 -4.42 -13.75 -2.11
CA GLN A 21 -4.33 -14.02 -3.54
C GLN A 21 -2.92 -14.40 -4.02
N GLY A 22 -1.89 -14.35 -3.16
CA GLY A 22 -0.49 -14.52 -3.57
C GLY A 22 -0.03 -13.50 -4.61
N LYS A 23 -0.57 -12.27 -4.57
CA LYS A 23 -0.30 -11.20 -5.55
C LYS A 23 0.58 -10.11 -4.98
N THR A 24 1.19 -9.36 -5.89
CA THR A 24 1.95 -8.14 -5.60
C THR A 24 1.22 -6.92 -6.13
N VAL A 25 1.64 -5.74 -5.68
CA VAL A 25 1.13 -4.45 -6.15
C VAL A 25 2.27 -3.53 -6.56
N THR A 26 2.03 -2.75 -7.60
CA THR A 26 2.92 -1.69 -8.08
C THR A 26 2.16 -0.38 -8.20
N THR A 27 2.81 0.74 -7.87
CA THR A 27 2.26 2.07 -8.08
C THR A 27 3.16 2.86 -9.02
N ALA A 28 2.53 3.61 -9.93
CA ALA A 28 3.15 4.64 -10.74
C ALA A 28 2.51 5.96 -10.34
N GLU A 29 3.32 6.91 -9.87
CA GLU A 29 2.84 8.11 -9.18
C GLU A 29 3.42 9.37 -9.80
N SER A 30 2.56 10.38 -10.01
CA SER A 30 2.98 11.69 -10.52
C SER A 30 2.70 12.77 -9.48
N CYS A 31 1.44 13.12 -9.24
CA CYS A 31 1.07 14.20 -8.33
C CYS A 31 1.17 13.85 -6.84
N THR A 32 1.19 12.56 -6.51
CA THR A 32 1.25 12.06 -5.12
C THR A 32 2.69 11.90 -4.62
N GLY A 33 3.69 11.92 -5.51
CA GLY A 33 5.10 11.91 -5.12
C GLY A 33 5.53 10.68 -4.30
N GLY A 34 4.88 9.53 -4.47
CA GLY A 34 5.19 8.31 -3.71
C GLY A 34 4.41 8.14 -2.41
N TRP A 35 3.42 8.99 -2.13
CA TRP A 35 2.60 8.86 -0.92
C TRP A 35 1.78 7.57 -0.87
N VAL A 36 1.33 7.06 -2.02
CA VAL A 36 0.56 5.81 -2.05
C VAL A 36 1.46 4.62 -1.73
N ALA A 37 2.62 4.56 -2.37
CA ALA A 37 3.68 3.60 -2.04
C ALA A 37 3.99 3.61 -0.55
N LYS A 38 4.26 4.81 0.00
CA LYS A 38 4.57 5.01 1.42
C LYS A 38 3.48 4.46 2.33
N VAL A 39 2.22 4.83 2.10
CA VAL A 39 1.08 4.39 2.93
C VAL A 39 0.90 2.87 2.89
N LEU A 40 1.12 2.24 1.74
CA LEU A 40 1.04 0.77 1.60
C LEU A 40 2.22 0.05 2.28
N THR A 41 3.41 0.66 2.36
CA THR A 41 4.63 0.03 2.90
C THR A 41 4.95 0.40 4.35
N ASP A 42 4.46 1.53 4.85
CA ASP A 42 4.70 1.98 6.24
C ASP A 42 4.06 1.03 7.27
N ILE A 43 3.08 0.24 6.84
CA ILE A 43 2.43 -0.76 7.67
C ILE A 43 3.18 -2.07 7.52
N SER A 44 3.76 -2.54 8.62
CA SER A 44 4.40 -3.85 8.70
C SER A 44 3.39 -4.98 8.60
N VAL A 45 2.95 -5.31 7.38
CA VAL A 45 2.37 -6.60 7.08
C VAL A 45 3.50 -7.46 6.53
N ALA A 46 3.83 -8.53 7.25
CA ALA A 46 5.03 -9.34 7.06
C ALA A 46 5.29 -9.87 5.62
N GLN A 47 4.38 -9.68 4.65
CA GLN A 47 4.43 -10.28 3.32
C GLN A 47 3.88 -9.38 2.17
N ILE A 48 3.68 -8.05 2.31
CA ILE A 48 3.46 -7.22 1.11
C ILE A 48 4.79 -7.13 0.35
N THR A 49 4.83 -7.67 -0.87
CA THR A 49 5.90 -7.38 -1.83
C THR A 49 5.44 -6.26 -2.74
N PHE A 50 6.14 -5.14 -2.67
CA PHE A 50 5.83 -3.88 -3.37
C PHE A 50 6.94 -3.53 -4.37
N SER A 51 6.59 -3.01 -5.54
CA SER A 51 7.53 -2.43 -6.50
C SER A 51 6.99 -1.08 -6.97
N ALA A 52 7.73 0.01 -6.72
CA ALA A 52 7.40 1.33 -7.27
C ALA A 52 8.06 1.51 -8.64
N VAL A 53 7.35 2.18 -9.55
CA VAL A 53 7.93 2.73 -10.79
C VAL A 53 7.76 4.25 -10.73
N LEU A 54 8.89 4.97 -10.80
CA LEU A 54 8.94 6.43 -10.88
C LEU A 54 8.57 6.92 -12.28
#